data_AF-A0A835URG8-F1
#
_entry.id   AF-A0A835URG8-F1
#
_cell.length_a   1.000
_cell.length_b   1.000
_cell.length_c   1.000
_cell.angle_alpha   90.00
_cell.angle_beta   90.00
_cell.angle_gamma   90.00
#
_symmetry.space_group_name_H-M   'P 1'
#
loop_
_entity.id
_entity.type
_entity.pdbx_description
1 polymer ?
#
loop_
_entity_poly.entity_id
_entity_poly.type
_entity_poly.pdbx_seq_one_letter_code
_entity_poly.pdbx_strand_id
1 'polypeptide(L)'
;MATGSNHGSSNLIITVESNPSPSRLSELRLKSWPKWGCPPGKYYLKFDAEETCYLLKGRVRAHMNGSSESVEFGAGDLVVIPKGSAAPGKYL
;
A
#
# COMPACT_ATOMS: atom_id res chain seq x y z
N MET A 1 4.37 39.27 0.65
CA MET A 1 3.09 38.52 0.64
C MET A 1 3.42 37.05 0.76
N ALA A 2 2.66 36.34 1.60
CA ALA A 2 2.99 35.03 2.13
C ALA A 2 2.77 33.87 1.15
N THR A 3 3.34 32.72 1.54
CA THR A 3 3.19 31.34 1.02
C THR A 3 4.05 31.06 -0.23
N GLY A 4 5.15 30.31 -0.18
CA GLY A 4 5.41 29.17 0.69
C GLY A 4 4.62 27.97 0.16
N SER A 5 4.96 27.50 -1.03
CA SER A 5 4.52 26.19 -1.53
C SER A 5 5.75 25.48 -2.05
N ASN A 6 6.59 25.08 -1.10
CA ASN A 6 7.45 23.93 -1.28
C ASN A 6 6.47 22.77 -1.53
N HIS A 7 6.15 22.51 -2.80
CA HIS A 7 5.39 21.33 -3.20
C HIS A 7 6.32 20.16 -2.90
N GLY A 8 6.32 19.77 -1.62
CA GLY A 8 7.08 18.64 -1.14
C GLY A 8 6.69 17.51 -2.06
N SER A 9 7.68 17.05 -2.83
CA SER A 9 7.66 15.80 -3.58
C SER A 9 7.31 14.71 -2.57
N SER A 10 6.01 14.59 -2.29
CA SER A 10 5.45 13.60 -1.41
C SER A 10 5.61 12.35 -2.22
N ASN A 11 6.57 11.55 -1.79
CA ASN A 11 6.99 10.35 -2.46
C ASN A 11 5.82 9.37 -2.39
N LEU A 12 4.90 9.48 -3.36
CA LEU A 12 3.75 8.59 -3.56
C LEU A 12 4.29 7.26 -4.11
N ILE A 13 5.16 6.61 -3.35
CA ILE A 13 5.75 5.32 -3.72
C ILE A 13 5.20 4.29 -2.75
N ILE A 14 4.59 3.24 -3.28
CA ILE A 14 4.22 2.07 -2.48
C ILE A 14 5.51 1.32 -2.20
N THR A 15 5.77 1.10 -0.93
CA THR A 15 6.90 0.27 -0.50
C THR A 15 6.41 -1.15 -0.31
N VAL A 16 7.09 -2.11 -0.93
CA VAL A 16 6.85 -3.55 -0.75
C VAL A 16 8.08 -4.12 -0.07
N GLU A 17 7.88 -4.69 1.10
CA GLU A 17 8.87 -5.45 1.85
C GLU A 17 8.53 -6.93 1.72
N SER A 18 9.30 -7.65 0.92
CA SER A 18 9.14 -9.09 0.72
C SER A 18 9.84 -9.88 1.81
N ASN A 19 9.12 -10.85 2.38
CA ASN A 19 9.60 -11.69 3.49
C ASN A 19 10.16 -10.86 4.69
N PRO A 20 9.32 -9.99 5.28
CA PRO A 20 9.65 -9.22 6.48
C PRO A 20 10.08 -10.12 7.64
N SER A 21 11.00 -9.65 8.47
CA SER A 21 11.50 -10.44 9.61
C SER A 21 10.39 -10.73 10.65
N PRO A 22 10.42 -11.86 11.36
CA PRO A 22 9.42 -12.20 12.38
C PRO A 22 9.32 -11.15 13.50
N SER A 23 10.45 -10.50 13.84
CA SER A 23 10.50 -9.38 14.78
C SER A 23 9.67 -8.21 14.29
N ARG A 24 9.85 -7.82 13.02
CA ARG A 24 9.10 -6.72 12.41
C ARG A 24 7.59 -6.99 12.39
N LEU A 25 7.18 -8.21 12.07
CA LEU A 25 5.77 -8.62 12.09
C LEU A 25 5.17 -8.59 13.50
N SER A 26 5.97 -8.93 14.50
CA SER A 26 5.59 -8.89 15.91
C SER A 26 5.46 -7.46 16.43
N GLU A 27 6.38 -6.58 16.06
CA GLU A 27 6.32 -5.14 16.39
C GLU A 27 5.07 -4.47 15.80
N LEU A 28 4.68 -4.85 14.58
CA LEU A 28 3.43 -4.39 13.97
C LEU A 28 2.17 -4.95 14.62
N ARG A 29 2.31 -5.98 15.47
CA ARG A 29 1.18 -6.73 16.02
C ARG A 29 0.23 -7.21 14.92
N LEU A 30 0.77 -7.77 13.83
CA LEU A 30 -0.02 -8.23 12.69
C LEU A 30 -1.19 -9.15 13.05
N LYS A 31 -1.02 -9.94 14.13
CA LYS A 31 -2.08 -10.83 14.65
C LYS A 31 -3.34 -10.07 15.12
N SER A 32 -3.19 -8.80 15.49
CA SER A 32 -4.27 -7.92 15.94
C SER A 32 -4.93 -7.14 14.81
N TRP A 33 -4.40 -7.21 13.58
CA TRP A 33 -4.97 -6.47 12.46
C TRP A 33 -6.28 -7.10 11.98
N PRO A 34 -7.23 -6.28 11.50
CA PRO A 34 -8.42 -6.80 10.86
C PRO A 34 -8.02 -7.61 9.63
N LYS A 35 -8.53 -8.85 9.53
CA LYS A 35 -8.34 -9.66 8.33
C LYS A 35 -9.38 -9.22 7.31
N TRP A 36 -8.92 -8.81 6.13
CA TRP A 36 -9.78 -8.45 5.02
C TRP A 36 -9.62 -9.47 3.90
N GLY A 37 -10.73 -9.85 3.27
CA GLY A 37 -10.76 -10.79 2.17
C GLY A 37 -11.62 -10.21 1.05
N CYS A 38 -11.11 -10.25 -0.17
CA CYS A 38 -11.81 -9.75 -1.34
C CYS A 38 -11.74 -10.80 -2.44
N PRO A 39 -12.85 -11.09 -3.15
CA PRO A 39 -12.79 -11.93 -4.34
C PRO A 39 -11.93 -11.27 -5.43
N PRO A 40 -11.40 -12.06 -6.39
CA PRO A 40 -10.61 -11.52 -7.49
C PRO A 40 -11.46 -10.53 -8.30
N GLY A 41 -10.93 -9.33 -8.50
CA GLY A 41 -11.66 -8.24 -9.15
C GLY A 41 -10.87 -6.95 -9.16
N LYS A 42 -11.39 -5.94 -9.87
CA LYS A 42 -10.77 -4.61 -9.96
C LYS A 42 -11.44 -3.63 -9.02
N TYR A 43 -10.66 -3.12 -8.06
CA TYR A 43 -11.15 -2.21 -7.02
C TYR A 43 -10.42 -0.88 -7.05
N TYR A 44 -11.19 0.21 -6.92
CA TYR A 44 -10.67 1.57 -6.80
C TYR A 44 -10.63 1.94 -5.31
N LEU A 45 -9.44 1.86 -4.73
CA LEU A 45 -9.22 2.20 -3.31
C LEU A 45 -8.59 3.58 -3.22
N LYS A 46 -9.15 4.42 -2.37
CA LYS A 46 -8.59 5.70 -1.98
C LYS A 46 -8.14 5.57 -0.53
N PHE A 47 -6.87 5.87 -0.29
CA PHE A 47 -6.30 5.90 1.04
C PHE A 47 -6.11 7.36 1.47
N ASP A 48 -6.95 7.82 2.40
CA ASP A 48 -6.87 9.18 2.95
C ASP A 48 -5.76 9.31 4.01
N ALA A 49 -5.17 8.19 4.45
CA ALA A 49 -4.05 8.10 5.36
C ALA A 49 -3.00 7.08 4.86
N GLU A 50 -1.84 7.05 5.52
CA GLU A 50 -0.85 6.00 5.27
C GLU A 50 -1.37 4.68 5.84
N GLU A 51 -1.39 3.64 5.02
CA GLU A 51 -1.93 2.33 5.38
C GLU A 51 -0.84 1.27 5.21
N THR A 52 -0.72 0.38 6.19
CA THR A 52 0.14 -0.80 6.09
C THR A 52 -0.70 -2.05 5.98
N CYS A 53 -0.41 -2.88 4.99
CA CYS A 53 -1.13 -4.11 4.70
C CYS A 53 -0.16 -5.27 4.58
N TYR A 54 -0.50 -6.43 5.13
CA TYR A 54 0.26 -7.67 4.93
C TYR A 54 -0.57 -8.65 4.12
N LEU A 55 -0.05 -9.07 2.97
CA LEU A 55 -0.82 -9.95 2.10
C LEU A 55 -0.68 -11.40 2.58
N LEU A 56 -1.77 -12.00 3.04
CA LEU A 56 -1.77 -13.39 3.51
C LEU A 56 -1.83 -14.41 2.37
N LYS A 57 -2.54 -14.07 1.28
CA LYS A 57 -2.77 -14.93 0.12
C LYS A 57 -3.16 -14.08 -1.10
N GLY A 58 -2.80 -14.54 -2.30
CA GLY A 58 -3.15 -13.88 -3.56
C GLY A 58 -1.99 -13.09 -4.16
N ARG A 59 -2.27 -12.29 -5.19
CA ARG A 59 -1.30 -11.41 -5.84
C ARG A 59 -1.97 -10.12 -6.25
N VAL A 60 -1.43 -9.01 -5.82
CA VAL A 60 -1.99 -7.68 -6.02
C VAL A 60 -1.12 -6.86 -6.94
N ARG A 61 -1.72 -6.21 -7.94
CA ARG A 61 -1.06 -5.18 -8.75
C ARG A 61 -1.60 -3.79 -8.44
N ALA A 62 -0.92 -3.04 -7.59
CA ALA A 62 -1.24 -1.64 -7.31
C ALA A 62 -0.86 -0.73 -8.47
N HIS A 63 -1.67 0.28 -8.76
CA HIS A 63 -1.27 1.42 -9.56
C HIS A 63 -1.44 2.67 -8.71
N MET A 64 -0.59 3.68 -8.87
CA MET A 64 -0.73 4.98 -8.22
C MET A 64 -1.28 6.01 -9.20
N ASN A 65 -2.25 6.81 -8.78
CA ASN A 65 -2.86 7.83 -9.62
C ASN A 65 -1.82 8.92 -9.90
N GLY A 66 -1.57 9.19 -11.18
CA GLY A 66 -0.54 10.14 -11.61
C GLY A 66 0.84 9.53 -11.82
N SER A 67 1.04 8.23 -11.53
CA SER A 67 2.23 7.49 -11.95
C SER A 67 1.87 6.38 -12.92
N SER A 68 2.67 6.22 -13.97
CA SER A 68 2.58 5.08 -14.89
C SER A 68 3.11 3.79 -14.25
N GLU A 69 3.70 3.88 -13.05
CA GLU A 69 4.28 2.75 -12.34
C GLU A 69 3.21 1.94 -11.61
N SER A 70 3.34 0.62 -11.75
CA SER A 70 2.51 -0.34 -11.04
C SER A 70 3.37 -1.20 -10.15
N VAL A 71 2.93 -1.39 -8.91
CA VAL A 71 3.66 -2.19 -7.92
C VAL A 71 2.92 -3.51 -7.72
N GLU A 72 3.60 -4.61 -8.04
CA GLU A 72 3.08 -5.96 -7.83
C GLU A 72 3.63 -6.54 -6.53
N PHE A 73 2.75 -7.16 -5.75
CA PHE A 73 3.09 -7.83 -4.50
C PHE A 73 2.20 -9.05 -4.27
N GLY A 74 2.71 -10.03 -3.54
CA GLY A 74 2.09 -11.33 -3.33
C GLY A 74 2.02 -11.73 -1.87
N ALA A 75 1.52 -12.95 -1.64
CA ALA A 75 1.41 -13.53 -0.32
C ALA A 75 2.78 -13.53 0.39
N GLY A 76 2.81 -13.00 1.61
CA GLY A 76 4.03 -12.84 2.39
C GLY A 76 4.65 -11.44 2.33
N ASP A 77 4.15 -10.55 1.47
CA ASP A 77 4.66 -9.19 1.35
C ASP A 77 3.96 -8.23 2.32
N LEU A 78 4.76 -7.38 2.97
CA LEU A 78 4.29 -6.24 3.74
C LEU A 78 4.34 -4.99 2.87
N VAL A 79 3.22 -4.32 2.74
CA VAL A 79 3.03 -3.20 1.83
C VAL A 79 2.68 -1.96 2.62
N VAL A 80 3.45 -0.89 2.43
CA VAL A 80 3.19 0.43 3.00
C VAL A 80 2.72 1.35 1.89
N ILE A 81 1.53 1.90 2.07
CA ILE A 81 0.85 2.77 1.12
C ILE A 81 0.85 4.18 1.71
N PRO A 82 1.58 5.16 1.14
CA PRO A 82 1.68 6.49 1.73
C PRO A 82 0.36 7.27 1.56
N LYS A 83 0.12 8.20 2.50
CA LYS A 83 -1.04 9.11 2.48
C LYS A 83 -1.14 9.88 1.16
N GLY A 84 -2.34 9.99 0.61
CA GLY A 84 -2.59 10.72 -0.64
C GLY A 84 -2.38 9.91 -1.92
N SER A 85 -2.12 8.60 -1.81
CA SER A 85 -2.13 7.70 -2.96
C SER A 85 -3.57 7.29 -3.28
N ALA A 86 -4.18 7.95 -4.26
CA ALA A 86 -5.33 7.38 -4.95
C ALA A 86 -4.79 6.24 -5.83
N ALA A 87 -5.28 5.00 -5.70
CA ALA A 87 -4.78 3.89 -6.51
C ALA A 87 -5.80 3.49 -7.60
N PRO A 88 -5.51 3.69 -8.90
CA PRO A 88 -6.41 3.21 -9.95
C PRO A 88 -6.28 1.70 -10.15
N GLY A 89 -7.10 0.93 -9.43
CA GLY A 89 -7.54 -0.39 -9.89
C GLY A 89 -6.51 -1.52 -9.86
N LYS A 90 -6.58 -2.34 -8.80
CA LYS A 90 -5.76 -3.56 -8.64
C LYS A 90 -6.34 -4.80 -9.32
N TYR A 91 -5.49 -5.69 -9.86
CA TYR A 91 -5.80 -7.13 -9.95
C TYR A 91 -5.33 -7.76 -8.63
N LEU A 92 -6.17 -8.55 -7.97
CA LEU A 92 -5.94 -9.21 -6.68
C LEU A 92 -6.25 -10.72 -6.81
#